data_AF-B0MAA2-F1
#
_entry.id   AF-B0MAA2-F1
#
_cell.length_a   1.000
_cell.length_b   1.000
_cell.length_c   1.000
_cell.angle_alpha   90.00
_cell.angle_beta   90.00
_cell.angle_gamma   90.00
#
_symmetry.space_group_name_H-M   'P 1'
#
loop_
_entity.id
_entity.type
_entity.pdbx_description
1 polymer ?
#
loop_
_entity_poly.entity_id
_entity_poly.type
_entity_poly.pdbx_seq_one_letter_code
_entity_poly.pdbx_strand_id
1 'polypeptide(L)'
;MIQKKKDLRNRLLEYLAEEAGCQEMSDLPTSFWFPVACFIAGSVKAERFSAREWNEAVRYLTGENIRFASPVQAQKFLEVNKDNFHTDKKAGKRM
;
A
#
# COMPACT_ATOMS: atom_id res chain seq x y z
N MET A 1 28.21 9.43 3.60
CA MET A 1 27.25 9.67 2.50
C MET A 1 25.93 9.03 2.88
N ILE A 2 24.99 9.80 3.42
CA ILE A 2 23.64 9.29 3.70
C ILE A 2 22.78 9.83 2.58
N GLN A 3 22.38 8.96 1.64
CA GLN A 3 21.40 9.29 0.62
C GLN A 3 20.16 9.86 1.32
N LYS A 4 19.92 11.18 1.20
CA LYS A 4 18.62 11.77 1.49
C LYS A 4 17.64 11.16 0.48
N LYS A 5 16.94 10.10 0.90
CA LYS A 5 15.81 9.53 0.16
C LYS A 5 14.83 10.68 -0.06
N LYS A 6 14.63 11.03 -1.32
CA LYS A 6 13.67 12.03 -1.77
C LYS A 6 12.31 11.64 -1.19
N ASP A 7 11.79 12.43 -0.25
CA ASP A 7 10.43 12.31 0.30
C ASP A 7 9.42 12.34 -0.84
N LEU A 8 9.05 11.17 -1.34
CA LEU A 8 7.81 10.92 -2.04
C LEU A 8 6.89 10.28 -1.00
N ARG A 9 6.51 11.08 0.00
CA ARG A 9 5.55 10.68 1.02
C ARG A 9 4.20 10.47 0.35
N ASN A 10 3.80 9.20 0.21
CA ASN A 10 2.49 8.86 -0.30
C ASN A 10 1.49 8.99 0.86
N ARG A 11 0.68 10.05 0.82
CA ARG A 11 -0.28 10.38 1.89
C ARG A 11 -1.33 9.30 2.10
N LEU A 12 -1.66 8.50 1.08
CA LEU A 12 -2.55 7.36 1.24
C LEU A 12 -1.90 6.29 2.11
N LEU A 13 -0.64 5.94 1.86
CA LEU A 13 0.07 4.95 2.67
C LEU A 13 0.25 5.41 4.12
N GLU A 14 0.55 6.69 4.34
CA GLU A 14 0.62 7.28 5.68
C GLU A 14 -0.73 7.18 6.41
N TYR A 15 -1.81 7.57 5.73
CA TYR A 15 -3.16 7.45 6.26
C TYR A 15 -3.52 6.00 6.60
N LEU A 16 -3.20 5.04 5.73
CA LEU A 16 -3.49 3.63 5.98
C LEU A 16 -2.70 3.10 7.18
N ALA A 17 -1.45 3.52 7.36
CA ALA A 17 -0.64 3.15 8.53
C ALA A 17 -1.24 3.71 9.82
N GLU A 18 -1.59 5.00 9.81
CA GLU A 18 -2.18 5.70 10.96
C GLU A 18 -3.52 5.08 11.38
N GLU A 19 -4.44 4.87 10.44
CA GLU A 19 -5.75 4.27 10.71
C GLU A 19 -5.66 2.79 11.12
N ALA A 20 -4.66 2.06 10.63
CA ALA A 20 -4.41 0.69 11.06
C ALA A 20 -3.78 0.62 12.46
N GLY A 21 -3.24 1.71 12.99
CA GLY A 21 -2.37 1.69 14.17
C GLY A 21 -1.02 1.00 13.89
N CYS A 22 -0.60 0.95 12.62
CA CYS A 22 0.67 0.36 12.20
C CYS A 22 1.78 1.40 12.39
N GLN A 23 2.73 1.11 13.29
CA GLN A 23 3.79 2.06 13.65
C GLN A 23 4.76 2.35 12.50
N GLU A 24 5.04 1.35 11.67
CA GLU A 24 6.00 1.43 10.58
C GLU A 24 5.31 1.18 9.25
N MET A 25 5.31 2.17 8.35
CA MET A 25 4.71 2.02 7.01
C MET A 25 5.35 0.85 6.22
N SER A 26 6.60 0.46 6.53
CA SER A 26 7.26 -0.72 5.96
C SER A 26 6.53 -2.03 6.25
N ASP A 27 5.72 -2.08 7.30
CA ASP A 27 5.05 -3.29 7.76
C ASP A 27 3.67 -3.45 7.13
N LEU A 28 3.09 -2.39 6.53
CA LEU A 28 1.80 -2.45 5.84
C LEU A 28 1.66 -3.63 4.85
N PRO A 29 2.67 -4.01 4.05
CA PRO A 29 2.57 -5.14 3.12
C PRO A 29 2.69 -6.52 3.79
N THR A 30 3.00 -6.59 5.09
CA THR A 30 3.16 -7.88 5.79
C THR A 30 1.83 -8.60 5.94
N SER A 31 1.86 -9.92 6.13
CA SER A 31 0.66 -10.76 6.22
C SER A 31 -0.34 -10.32 7.29
N PHE A 32 0.13 -9.70 8.37
CA PHE A 32 -0.72 -9.20 9.44
C PHE A 32 -1.41 -7.88 9.07
N TRP A 33 -0.66 -6.92 8.53
CA TRP A 33 -1.16 -5.57 8.26
C TRP A 33 -1.83 -5.42 6.90
N PHE A 34 -1.47 -6.24 5.92
CA PHE A 34 -1.97 -6.12 4.56
C PHE A 34 -3.50 -6.24 4.46
N PRO A 35 -4.16 -7.25 5.06
CA PRO A 35 -5.63 -7.32 5.03
C PRO A 35 -6.29 -6.13 5.73
N VAL A 36 -5.70 -5.63 6.82
CA VAL A 36 -6.18 -4.45 7.55
C VAL A 36 -6.07 -3.20 6.68
N ALA A 37 -4.93 -3.01 6.02
CA ALA A 37 -4.68 -1.89 5.12
C ALA A 37 -5.66 -1.90 3.93
N CYS A 38 -5.92 -3.07 3.33
CA CYS A 38 -6.89 -3.23 2.24
C CYS A 38 -8.33 -2.97 2.72
N PHE A 39 -8.69 -3.40 3.92
CA PHE A 39 -9.99 -3.11 4.52
C PHE A 39 -10.22 -1.60 4.72
N ILE A 40 -9.25 -0.91 5.32
CA ILE A 40 -9.31 0.56 5.49
C ILE A 40 -9.32 1.25 4.13
N ALA A 41 -8.50 0.81 3.18
CA ALA A 41 -8.48 1.37 1.84
C ALA A 41 -9.87 1.27 1.17
N GLY A 42 -10.62 0.19 1.39
CA GLY A 42 -11.99 0.04 0.90
C GLY A 42 -13.01 1.01 1.50
N SER A 43 -12.78 1.55 2.71
CA SER A 43 -13.69 2.50 3.36
C SER A 43 -13.38 3.98 3.03
N VAL A 44 -12.21 4.25 2.46
CA VAL A 44 -11.81 5.60 2.06
C VAL A 44 -12.63 6.08 0.87
N LYS A 45 -13.03 7.36 0.85
CA LYS A 45 -13.55 7.96 -0.39
C LYS A 45 -12.42 8.07 -1.43
N ALA A 46 -12.53 7.35 -2.55
CA ALA A 46 -11.46 7.23 -3.55
C ALA A 46 -10.89 8.58 -4.01
N GLU A 47 -11.74 9.59 -4.19
CA GLU A 47 -11.35 10.92 -4.69
C GLU A 47 -10.55 11.76 -3.69
N ARG A 48 -10.43 11.32 -2.42
CA ARG A 48 -9.59 11.99 -1.41
C ARG A 48 -8.10 11.95 -1.79
N PHE A 49 -7.69 10.95 -2.56
CA PHE A 49 -6.33 10.75 -3.01
C PHE A 49 -6.27 10.68 -4.53
N SER A 50 -5.15 11.14 -5.09
CA SER A 50 -4.93 11.12 -6.54
C SER A 50 -4.78 9.69 -7.07
N ALA A 51 -5.06 9.49 -8.36
CA ALA A 51 -4.79 8.21 -9.02
C ALA A 51 -3.33 7.79 -8.86
N ARG A 52 -2.40 8.75 -8.81
CA ARG A 52 -0.97 8.49 -8.55
C ARG A 52 -0.74 7.87 -7.18
N GLU A 53 -1.29 8.46 -6.12
CA GLU A 53 -1.16 7.95 -4.74
C GLU A 53 -1.73 6.54 -4.61
N TRP A 54 -2.88 6.29 -5.25
CA TRP A 54 -3.48 4.95 -5.29
C TRP A 54 -2.62 3.92 -6.03
N ASN A 55 -2.08 4.28 -7.20
CA ASN A 55 -1.19 3.39 -7.95
C ASN A 55 0.09 3.07 -7.19
N GLU A 56 0.68 4.07 -6.55
CA GLU A 56 1.84 3.89 -5.68
C GLU A 56 1.50 3.00 -4.47
N ALA A 57 0.30 3.15 -3.88
CA ALA A 57 -0.15 2.31 -2.77
C ALA A 57 -0.40 0.87 -3.18
N VAL A 58 -1.04 0.61 -4.34
CA VAL A 58 -1.20 -0.74 -4.89
C VAL A 58 0.16 -1.40 -5.04
N ARG A 59 1.07 -0.76 -5.77
CA ARG A 59 2.42 -1.30 -5.98
C ARG A 59 3.15 -1.58 -4.68
N TYR A 60 2.96 -0.74 -3.69
CA TYR A 60 3.61 -0.88 -2.39
C TYR A 60 3.04 -2.06 -1.58
N LEU A 61 1.72 -2.17 -1.51
CA LEU A 61 1.03 -3.18 -0.70
C LEU A 61 1.09 -4.57 -1.34
N THR A 62 0.92 -4.65 -2.66
CA THR A 62 0.81 -5.94 -3.36
C THR A 62 2.08 -6.34 -4.11
N GLY A 63 3.02 -5.41 -4.32
CA GLY A 63 4.17 -5.61 -5.21
C GLY A 63 3.84 -5.53 -6.71
N GLU A 64 2.55 -5.47 -7.08
CA GLU A 64 2.08 -5.47 -8.47
C GLU A 64 2.33 -4.12 -9.13
N ASN A 65 2.96 -4.11 -10.30
CA ASN A 65 3.24 -2.89 -11.06
C ASN A 65 2.13 -2.60 -12.08
N ILE A 66 0.90 -2.43 -11.59
CA ILE A 66 -0.29 -2.13 -12.39
C ILE A 66 -0.56 -0.61 -12.33
N ARG A 67 -1.04 -0.04 -13.45
CA ARG A 67 -1.47 1.36 -13.50
C ARG A 67 -2.97 1.47 -13.80
N PHE A 68 -3.68 2.16 -12.92
CA PHE A 68 -5.09 2.49 -13.02
C PHE A 68 -5.26 3.94 -13.45
N ALA A 69 -6.27 4.20 -14.28
CA ALA A 69 -6.59 5.54 -14.75
C ALA A 69 -7.37 6.36 -13.70
N SER A 70 -8.10 5.68 -12.80
CA SER A 70 -8.88 6.33 -11.75
C SER A 70 -8.58 5.80 -10.35
N PRO A 71 -8.76 6.64 -9.30
CA PRO A 71 -8.70 6.21 -7.91
C PRO A 71 -9.60 5.02 -7.58
N VAL A 72 -10.83 5.03 -8.11
CA VAL A 72 -11.85 4.01 -7.86
C VAL A 72 -11.41 2.63 -8.37
N GLN A 73 -10.75 2.58 -9.54
CA GLN A 73 -10.25 1.31 -10.08
C GLN A 73 -9.17 0.69 -9.19
N ALA A 74 -8.24 1.52 -8.70
CA ALA A 74 -7.17 1.07 -7.83
C ALA A 74 -7.67 0.65 -6.44
N GLN A 75 -8.62 1.40 -5.88
CA GLN A 75 -9.27 1.03 -4.62
C GLN A 75 -9.97 -0.33 -4.74
N LYS A 76 -10.79 -0.50 -5.77
CA LYS A 76 -11.51 -1.76 -6.00
C LYS A 76 -10.56 -2.93 -6.17
N PHE A 77 -9.39 -2.71 -6.79
CA PHE A 77 -8.36 -3.72 -6.88
C PHE A 77 -7.87 -4.16 -5.49
N LEU A 78 -7.57 -3.23 -4.58
CA LEU A 78 -7.15 -3.57 -3.21
C LEU A 78 -8.26 -4.29 -2.43
N GLU A 79 -9.50 -3.85 -2.57
CA GLU A 79 -10.65 -4.48 -1.90
C GLU A 79 -10.83 -5.95 -2.31
N VAL A 80 -10.73 -6.24 -3.62
CA VAL A 80 -10.86 -7.61 -4.15
C VAL A 80 -9.66 -8.49 -3.78
N ASN A 81 -8.46 -7.89 -3.65
CA ASN A 81 -7.21 -8.62 -3.37
C ASN A 81 -6.85 -8.65 -1.87
N LYS A 82 -7.74 -8.22 -0.97
CA LYS A 82 -7.46 -8.17 0.49
C LYS A 82 -7.05 -9.52 1.09
N ASP A 83 -7.51 -10.62 0.47
CA ASP A 83 -7.22 -12.00 0.88
C ASP A 83 -6.11 -12.65 0.04
N ASN A 84 -5.61 -11.94 -0.99
CA ASN A 84 -4.48 -12.39 -1.80
C ASN A 84 -3.19 -12.00 -1.09
N PHE A 85 -2.77 -12.88 -0.17
CA PHE A 85 -1.53 -12.73 0.56
C PHE A 85 -0.33 -12.81 -0.40
N HIS A 86 0.45 -11.72 -0.48
CA HIS A 86 1.79 -11.82 -1.04
C HIS A 86 2.72 -12.33 0.07
N THR A 87 2.87 -13.66 0.16
CA THR A 87 3.86 -14.26 1.05
C THR A 87 5.24 -13.86 0.56
N ASP A 88 5.94 -13.12 1.42
CA ASP A 88 7.38 -12.88 1.44
C ASP A 88 8.16 -13.39 0.20
N LYS A 89 8.36 -12.52 -0.79
CA LYS A 89 9.53 -12.59 -1.65
C LYS A 89 10.51 -11.48 -1.29
N LYS A 90 11.10 -11.57 -0.08
CA LYS A 90 12.46 -11.06 0.20
C LYS A 90 13.13 -11.57 1.49
N ALA A 91 12.83 -12.78 1.97
CA ALA A 91 13.79 -13.62 2.70
C ALA A 91 14.84 -14.20 1.73
N GLY A 92 15.53 -13.29 1.04
CA GLY A 92 16.45 -13.57 -0.06
C GLY A 92 17.70 -12.70 0.03
N LYS A 93 18.28 -12.60 1.23
CA LYS A 93 19.71 -12.35 1.37
C LYS A 93 20.24 -13.12 2.57
N ARG A 94 20.51 -14.41 2.32
CA ARG A 94 21.56 -15.14 3.04
C ARG A 94 22.83 -14.28 2.95
N MET A 95 23.32 -13.82 4.09
CA MET A 95 24.75 -13.74 4.35
C MET A 95 25.07 -14.85 5.33
#